data_AF-A0A961LWR7-F1
#
_entry.id   AF-A0A961LWR7-F1
#
_cell.length_a   1.000
_cell.length_b   1.000
_cell.length_c   1.000
_cell.angle_alpha   90.00
_cell.angle_beta   90.00
_cell.angle_gamma   90.00
#
_symmetry.space_group_name_H-M   'P 1'
#
loop_
_entity.id
_entity.type
_entity.pdbx_description
1 polymer ?
#
loop_
_entity_poly.entity_id
_entity_poly.type
_entity_poly.pdbx_seq_one_letter_code
_entity_poly.pdbx_strand_id
1 'polypeptide(L)'
;MVRWILLISLLAGPAMAQTCPPDRLPPLDACAGPRVRIALVGDVLIHEALARRGYAQGFDSVWGRAAPLLRAADLAIANLEGPVAPGLVAGGRPAADPGPVFDNRVHTDYPAFNYHPVLLADLRRSGVDVVTTANNHALDRGPAGAQATLVQLDAARLAHVGSVMPGTPRWQPLRLRTAAGPLSLIACTYSTNGIADPQRQVPRCYQDREGLLTTVRAEAARGAGVLVLPHWGQEYSTAPDRQQRGLARALAEAGALAVVGTHPHVPQPWETVEAGGRRMLAIYSTGNFVAAQPGLQTSTAPMVWLDVCRTPSGMTVGGAGYVAMQMRFDSRGPVLTLPRAGDDAQADAGLALLARLIPGRALSRDCRAQPGARPPPDR
;
A
#
# COMPACT_ATOMS: atom_id res chain seq x y z
N MET A 1 -2.49 9.48 53.01
CA MET A 1 -3.56 8.51 52.65
C MET A 1 -3.39 8.14 51.19
N VAL A 2 -2.90 6.93 50.94
CA VAL A 2 -2.80 6.29 49.62
C VAL A 2 -4.18 5.73 49.26
N ARG A 3 -4.57 5.76 47.97
CA ARG A 3 -5.60 4.93 47.25
C ARG A 3 -6.13 5.71 46.02
N TRP A 4 -6.24 5.23 44.78
CA TRP A 4 -5.93 3.98 44.09
C TRP A 4 -5.71 4.32 42.60
N ILE A 5 -4.74 3.67 41.95
CA ILE A 5 -4.62 3.58 40.49
C ILE A 5 -5.49 2.40 40.04
N LEU A 6 -6.41 2.64 39.10
CA LEU A 6 -7.22 1.61 38.47
C LEU A 6 -6.36 0.89 37.41
N LEU A 7 -5.83 -0.29 37.74
CA LEU A 7 -5.26 -1.20 36.75
C LEU A 7 -6.40 -1.86 35.96
N ILE A 8 -6.59 -1.44 34.72
CA ILE A 8 -7.36 -2.22 33.74
C ILE A 8 -6.38 -3.21 33.11
N SER A 9 -6.33 -4.43 33.67
CA SER A 9 -5.74 -5.58 32.98
C SER A 9 -6.67 -6.01 31.84
N LEU A 10 -6.44 -5.46 30.65
CA LEU A 10 -6.86 -6.12 29.41
C LEU A 10 -5.88 -7.27 29.16
N LEU A 11 -6.26 -8.47 29.58
CA LEU A 11 -5.62 -9.71 29.12
C LEU A 11 -5.97 -9.91 27.63
N ALA A 12 -5.29 -9.17 26.76
CA ALA A 12 -5.15 -9.59 25.37
C ALA A 12 -4.22 -10.80 25.39
N GLY A 13 -4.77 -12.00 25.12
CA GLY A 13 -3.95 -13.19 24.89
C GLY A 13 -2.90 -12.90 23.82
N PRO A 14 -1.72 -13.53 23.87
CA PRO A 14 -0.66 -13.27 22.89
C PRO A 14 -1.21 -13.58 21.49
N ALA A 15 -1.32 -12.55 20.65
CA ALA A 15 -1.64 -12.74 19.26
C ALA A 15 -0.56 -13.64 18.65
N MET A 16 -0.93 -14.86 18.25
CA MET A 16 -0.01 -15.75 17.55
C MET A 16 0.44 -15.04 16.27
N ALA A 17 1.74 -14.73 16.16
CA ALA A 17 2.29 -14.18 14.94
C ALA A 17 2.20 -15.26 13.86
N GLN A 18 1.48 -14.95 12.78
CA GLN A 18 1.53 -15.78 11.58
C GLN A 18 2.79 -15.40 10.82
N THR A 19 3.70 -16.36 10.63
CA THR A 19 4.92 -16.18 9.85
C THR A 19 4.76 -16.95 8.55
N CYS A 20 4.96 -16.27 7.42
CA CYS A 20 5.06 -16.92 6.11
C CYS A 20 6.56 -17.10 5.80
N PRO A 21 7.07 -18.33 5.63
CA PRO A 21 8.50 -18.57 5.58
C PRO A 21 9.16 -17.93 4.34
N PRO A 22 10.33 -17.27 4.50
CA PRO A 22 11.07 -16.60 3.43
C PRO A 22 11.50 -17.46 2.25
N ASP A 23 11.73 -18.74 2.47
CA ASP A 23 12.50 -19.59 1.57
C ASP A 23 11.71 -20.12 0.38
N ARG A 24 10.46 -19.65 0.20
CA ARG A 24 9.51 -20.17 -0.80
C ARG A 24 8.99 -19.13 -1.78
N LEU A 25 9.60 -17.96 -1.89
CA LEU A 25 9.25 -17.05 -2.97
C LEU A 25 9.60 -17.71 -4.32
N PRO A 26 8.63 -17.84 -5.25
CA PRO A 26 8.93 -18.42 -6.56
C PRO A 26 10.01 -17.60 -7.26
N PRO A 27 11.10 -18.26 -7.71
CA PRO A 27 12.25 -17.57 -8.27
C PRO A 27 11.85 -16.85 -9.56
N LEU A 28 12.40 -15.66 -9.73
CA LEU A 28 12.31 -14.87 -10.96
C LEU A 28 13.70 -14.72 -11.57
N ASP A 29 14.64 -14.26 -10.75
CA ASP A 29 16.06 -14.13 -11.09
C ASP A 29 16.96 -14.78 -10.05
N ALA A 30 18.18 -15.10 -10.47
CA ALA A 30 19.21 -15.56 -9.56
C ALA A 30 19.64 -14.42 -8.63
N CYS A 31 19.64 -14.67 -7.33
CA CYS A 31 20.27 -13.81 -6.33
C CYS A 31 21.61 -14.40 -5.91
N ALA A 32 22.68 -13.60 -6.00
CA ALA A 32 24.02 -14.00 -5.57
C ALA A 32 24.51 -13.21 -4.34
N GLY A 33 23.73 -12.25 -3.84
CA GLY A 33 24.14 -11.34 -2.77
C GLY A 33 23.02 -11.03 -1.77
N PRO A 34 23.23 -10.01 -0.91
CA PRO A 34 22.24 -9.58 0.07
C PRO A 34 20.89 -9.27 -0.57
N ARG A 35 19.82 -9.55 0.18
CA ARG A 35 18.42 -9.38 -0.23
C ARG A 35 17.75 -8.36 0.68
N VAL A 36 16.73 -7.70 0.14
CA VAL A 36 15.75 -6.93 0.90
C VAL A 36 14.37 -7.44 0.55
N ARG A 37 13.58 -7.73 1.57
CA ARG A 37 12.19 -8.14 1.43
C ARG A 37 11.26 -6.96 1.55
N ILE A 38 10.42 -6.79 0.55
CA ILE A 38 9.44 -5.72 0.48
C ILE A 38 8.04 -6.31 0.53
N ALA A 39 7.24 -5.92 1.51
CA ALA A 39 5.80 -6.16 1.53
C ALA A 39 5.07 -4.96 0.90
N LEU A 40 4.16 -5.20 -0.04
CA LEU A 40 3.29 -4.17 -0.59
C LEU A 40 1.83 -4.58 -0.41
N VAL A 41 1.04 -3.67 0.15
CA VAL A 41 -0.41 -3.80 0.26
C VAL A 41 -1.07 -2.71 -0.58
N GLY A 42 -2.31 -2.97 -0.98
CA GLY A 42 -3.07 -2.08 -1.84
C GLY A 42 -3.71 -0.91 -1.11
N ASP A 43 -4.92 -0.55 -1.56
CA ASP A 43 -5.59 0.69 -1.17
C ASP A 43 -6.00 0.69 0.31
N VAL A 44 -5.52 1.69 1.05
CA VAL A 44 -6.03 2.09 2.36
C VAL A 44 -7.12 3.12 2.13
N LEU A 45 -8.33 2.64 1.87
CA LEU A 45 -9.49 3.47 1.51
C LEU A 45 -10.56 3.41 2.61
N ILE A 46 -10.49 4.37 3.54
CA ILE A 46 -11.22 4.32 4.81
C ILE A 46 -12.64 4.89 4.65
N HIS A 47 -13.58 4.01 4.31
CA HIS A 47 -15.02 4.31 4.30
C HIS A 47 -15.58 4.46 5.73
N GLU A 48 -16.79 5.01 5.87
CA GLU A 48 -17.44 5.29 7.17
C GLU A 48 -17.34 4.13 8.17
N ALA A 49 -17.70 2.91 7.78
CA ALA A 49 -17.69 1.76 8.67
C ALA A 49 -16.29 1.45 9.24
N LEU A 50 -15.25 1.64 8.43
CA LEU A 50 -13.85 1.47 8.84
C LEU A 50 -13.40 2.63 9.72
N ALA A 51 -13.76 3.87 9.36
CA ALA A 51 -13.45 5.06 10.14
C ALA A 51 -14.05 4.96 11.55
N ARG A 52 -15.35 4.67 11.66
CA ARG A 52 -16.04 4.52 12.95
C ARG A 52 -15.38 3.47 13.84
N ARG A 53 -15.05 2.31 13.26
CA ARG A 53 -14.39 1.22 13.99
C ARG A 53 -12.97 1.60 14.41
N GLY A 54 -12.16 2.10 13.48
CA GLY A 54 -10.78 2.50 13.72
C GLY A 54 -10.65 3.63 14.73
N TYR A 55 -11.53 4.63 14.67
CA TYR A 55 -11.51 5.75 15.61
C TYR A 55 -11.96 5.35 17.02
N ALA A 56 -12.92 4.44 17.14
CA ALA A 56 -13.42 3.99 18.44
C ALA A 56 -12.52 2.93 19.11
N GLN A 57 -11.88 2.06 18.32
CA GLN A 57 -11.22 0.84 18.83
C GLN A 57 -9.75 0.73 18.41
N GLY A 58 -9.23 1.68 17.64
CA GLY A 58 -7.97 1.55 16.92
C GLY A 58 -8.13 0.74 15.63
N PHE A 59 -7.36 1.06 14.60
CA PHE A 59 -7.42 0.37 13.32
C PHE A 59 -6.78 -1.03 13.33
N ASP A 60 -6.06 -1.41 14.38
CA ASP A 60 -5.68 -2.80 14.63
C ASP A 60 -6.93 -3.71 14.73
N SER A 61 -8.08 -3.15 15.13
CA SER A 61 -9.36 -3.88 15.10
C SER A 61 -9.84 -4.18 13.67
N VAL A 62 -9.32 -3.50 12.65
CA VAL A 62 -9.64 -3.67 11.23
C VAL A 62 -8.63 -4.61 10.57
N TRP A 63 -7.32 -4.39 10.75
CA TRP A 63 -6.28 -5.12 10.02
C TRP A 63 -5.19 -5.75 10.88
N GLY A 64 -5.37 -5.86 12.20
CA GLY A 64 -4.33 -6.33 13.12
C GLY A 64 -3.74 -7.71 12.77
N ARG A 65 -4.47 -8.56 12.04
CA ARG A 65 -3.97 -9.84 11.52
C ARG A 65 -2.88 -9.70 10.44
N ALA A 66 -2.85 -8.59 9.71
CA ALA A 66 -1.82 -8.30 8.72
C ALA A 66 -0.52 -7.77 9.36
N ALA A 67 -0.60 -7.17 10.54
CA ALA A 67 0.52 -6.47 11.16
C ALA A 67 1.77 -7.35 11.41
N PRO A 68 1.66 -8.62 11.85
CA PRO A 68 2.83 -9.50 11.94
C PRO A 68 3.51 -9.75 10.59
N LEU A 69 2.76 -9.77 9.48
CA LEU A 69 3.30 -10.00 8.14
C LEU A 69 3.98 -8.75 7.59
N LEU A 70 3.42 -7.56 7.84
CA LEU A 70 4.03 -6.28 7.51
C LEU A 70 5.37 -6.12 8.23
N ARG A 71 5.40 -6.33 9.56
CA ARG A 71 6.61 -6.26 10.39
C ARG A 71 7.67 -7.32 10.06
N ALA A 72 7.31 -8.39 9.36
CA ALA A 72 8.25 -9.43 8.96
C ALA A 72 9.03 -9.07 7.68
N ALA A 73 8.62 -8.03 6.95
CA ALA A 73 9.38 -7.50 5.82
C ALA A 73 10.46 -6.52 6.29
N ASP A 74 11.50 -6.33 5.48
CA ASP A 74 12.50 -5.29 5.72
C ASP A 74 11.98 -3.89 5.35
N LEU A 75 10.93 -3.84 4.50
CA LEU A 75 10.24 -2.64 4.07
C LEU A 75 8.77 -2.96 3.74
N ALA A 76 7.83 -2.24 4.33
CA ALA A 76 6.40 -2.36 4.02
C ALA A 76 5.83 -1.07 3.41
N ILE A 77 5.10 -1.22 2.30
CA ILE A 77 4.57 -0.11 1.49
C ILE A 77 3.05 -0.25 1.35
N ALA A 78 2.30 0.84 1.53
CA ALA A 78 0.85 0.90 1.32
C ALA A 78 0.42 2.08 0.43
N ASN A 79 -0.75 2.01 -0.22
CA ASN A 79 -1.35 3.17 -0.87
C ASN A 79 -2.31 3.89 0.09
N LEU A 80 -1.95 5.10 0.53
CA LEU A 80 -2.83 5.94 1.36
C LEU A 80 -3.79 6.70 0.45
N GLU A 81 -4.96 6.12 0.21
CA GLU A 81 -5.92 6.62 -0.76
C GLU A 81 -6.90 7.61 -0.13
N GLY A 82 -6.45 8.86 -0.02
CA GLY A 82 -7.25 9.96 0.50
C GLY A 82 -6.42 10.87 1.42
N PRO A 83 -6.91 12.09 1.68
CA PRO A 83 -6.21 13.04 2.51
C PRO A 83 -6.35 12.73 4.01
N VAL A 84 -5.37 13.18 4.78
CA VAL A 84 -5.38 13.19 6.25
C VAL A 84 -5.30 14.65 6.69
N ALA A 85 -6.46 15.32 6.76
CA ALA A 85 -6.55 16.75 7.00
C ALA A 85 -7.60 17.08 8.07
N PRO A 86 -7.30 16.87 9.37
CA PRO A 86 -8.26 17.04 10.46
C PRO A 86 -8.81 18.46 10.64
N GLY A 87 -8.17 19.48 10.07
CA GLY A 87 -8.60 20.87 10.16
C GLY A 87 -9.37 21.38 8.94
N LEU A 88 -9.75 20.51 7.99
CA LEU A 88 -10.29 20.94 6.70
C LEU A 88 -11.61 20.22 6.35
N VAL A 89 -12.59 20.98 5.87
CA VAL A 89 -13.80 20.44 5.21
C VAL A 89 -13.61 20.36 3.70
N ALA A 90 -14.60 19.82 2.99
CA ALA A 90 -14.65 19.80 1.52
C ALA A 90 -14.34 21.18 0.90
N GLY A 91 -13.52 21.16 -0.15
CA GLY A 91 -12.98 22.36 -0.80
C GLY A 91 -11.80 23.01 -0.08
N GLY A 92 -11.26 22.38 0.98
CA GLY A 92 -10.07 22.87 1.68
C GLY A 92 -10.33 24.06 2.60
N ARG A 93 -11.58 24.26 3.04
CA ARG A 93 -11.94 25.34 3.96
C ARG A 93 -11.59 24.94 5.41
N PRO A 94 -11.08 25.86 6.25
CA PRO A 94 -10.78 25.58 7.64
C PRO A 94 -12.01 25.14 8.45
N ALA A 95 -11.81 24.23 9.38
CA ALA A 95 -12.76 23.83 10.41
C ALA A 95 -12.02 23.41 11.68
N ALA A 96 -12.73 23.39 12.81
CA ALA A 96 -12.22 22.79 14.03
C ALA A 96 -12.08 21.27 13.84
N ASP A 97 -10.99 20.70 14.33
CA ASP A 97 -10.78 19.25 14.36
C ASP A 97 -11.73 18.63 15.40
N PRO A 98 -12.66 17.73 14.99
CA PRO A 98 -13.55 17.04 15.91
C PRO A 98 -12.83 15.91 16.69
N GLY A 99 -11.53 15.72 16.47
CA GLY A 99 -10.77 14.58 16.95
C GLY A 99 -11.08 13.31 16.13
N PRO A 100 -10.78 12.12 16.66
CA PRO A 100 -11.02 10.85 15.98
C PRO A 100 -12.52 10.51 16.04
N VAL A 101 -13.33 11.24 15.27
CA VAL A 101 -14.78 11.03 15.18
C VAL A 101 -15.19 11.10 13.72
N PHE A 102 -15.95 10.12 13.25
CA PHE A 102 -16.57 10.24 11.93
C PHE A 102 -17.80 11.15 12.06
N ASP A 103 -17.65 12.40 11.61
CA ASP A 103 -18.67 13.46 11.74
C ASP A 103 -19.37 13.79 10.41
N ASN A 104 -18.94 13.16 9.31
CA ASN A 104 -19.40 13.44 7.95
C ASN A 104 -19.32 14.94 7.58
N ARG A 105 -18.33 15.64 8.12
CA ARG A 105 -18.07 17.05 7.82
C ARG A 105 -16.58 17.27 7.63
N VAL A 106 -15.79 17.03 8.68
CA VAL A 106 -14.33 17.04 8.59
C VAL A 106 -13.87 15.68 8.10
N HIS A 107 -14.18 14.62 8.84
CA HIS A 107 -13.83 13.25 8.49
C HIS A 107 -14.99 12.64 7.73
N THR A 108 -14.78 12.33 6.46
CA THR A 108 -15.82 11.87 5.54
C THR A 108 -15.32 10.68 4.75
N ASP A 109 -16.25 10.02 4.07
CA ASP A 109 -16.00 8.98 3.11
C ASP A 109 -16.35 9.44 1.68
N TYR A 110 -16.72 8.48 0.82
CA TYR A 110 -17.07 8.71 -0.57
C TYR A 110 -18.17 9.79 -0.72
N PRO A 111 -18.06 10.72 -1.69
CA PRO A 111 -17.10 10.74 -2.81
C PRO A 111 -15.81 11.51 -2.57
N ALA A 112 -15.68 12.20 -1.44
CA ALA A 112 -14.53 13.07 -1.15
C ALA A 112 -14.01 12.77 0.25
N PHE A 113 -13.05 11.86 0.34
CA PHE A 113 -12.54 11.30 1.58
C PHE A 113 -11.76 12.33 2.40
N ASN A 114 -11.70 12.10 3.71
CA ASN A 114 -10.73 12.73 4.61
C ASN A 114 -10.64 11.96 5.93
N TYR A 115 -9.42 11.71 6.37
CA TYR A 115 -9.14 10.84 7.51
C TYR A 115 -8.54 11.60 8.69
N HIS A 116 -8.75 11.07 9.89
CA HIS A 116 -8.10 11.56 11.10
C HIS A 116 -6.65 11.01 11.20
N PRO A 117 -5.67 11.80 11.70
CA PRO A 117 -4.26 11.39 11.80
C PRO A 117 -3.96 10.12 12.60
N VAL A 118 -4.88 9.68 13.47
CA VAL A 118 -4.75 8.40 14.18
C VAL A 118 -4.53 7.21 13.22
N LEU A 119 -5.07 7.30 11.99
CA LEU A 119 -4.82 6.35 10.92
C LEU A 119 -3.32 6.16 10.64
N LEU A 120 -2.56 7.25 10.56
CA LEU A 120 -1.13 7.21 10.23
C LEU A 120 -0.31 6.56 11.35
N ALA A 121 -0.65 6.89 12.61
CA ALA A 121 -0.03 6.27 13.77
C ALA A 121 -0.29 4.75 13.81
N ASP A 122 -1.50 4.33 13.49
CA ASP A 122 -1.89 2.92 13.47
C ASP A 122 -1.25 2.14 12.31
N LEU A 123 -1.14 2.73 11.11
CA LEU A 123 -0.39 2.16 10.00
C LEU A 123 1.08 1.93 10.37
N ARG A 124 1.74 2.96 10.94
CA ARG A 124 3.13 2.84 11.40
C ARG A 124 3.29 1.76 12.46
N ARG A 125 2.43 1.73 13.48
CA ARG A 125 2.45 0.70 14.53
C ARG A 125 2.23 -0.72 13.97
N SER A 126 1.43 -0.82 12.92
CA SER A 126 1.18 -2.08 12.20
C SER A 126 2.38 -2.57 11.40
N GLY A 127 3.43 -1.75 11.26
CA GLY A 127 4.64 -2.08 10.53
C GLY A 127 4.68 -1.56 9.10
N VAL A 128 3.85 -0.58 8.72
CA VAL A 128 4.00 0.14 7.45
C VAL A 128 5.12 1.17 7.58
N ASP A 129 6.08 1.14 6.66
CA ASP A 129 7.23 2.05 6.66
C ASP A 129 7.03 3.23 5.71
N VAL A 130 6.40 2.97 4.56
CA VAL A 130 6.19 3.94 3.49
C VAL A 130 4.75 3.93 3.02
N VAL A 131 4.19 5.11 2.74
CA VAL A 131 2.94 5.22 1.98
C VAL A 131 3.15 5.95 0.66
N THR A 132 2.42 5.54 -0.38
CA THR A 132 2.20 6.41 -1.55
C THR A 132 0.97 7.27 -1.33
N THR A 133 1.06 8.55 -1.73
CA THR A 133 -0.05 9.51 -1.70
C THR A 133 -0.47 9.97 -3.09
N ALA A 134 0.19 9.48 -4.15
CA ALA A 134 -0.19 9.81 -5.52
C ALA A 134 -1.32 8.89 -5.99
N ASN A 135 -2.55 9.31 -5.71
CA ASN A 135 -3.79 8.65 -6.12
C ASN A 135 -4.84 9.70 -6.53
N ASN A 136 -5.97 9.24 -7.07
CA ASN A 136 -7.04 10.11 -7.54
C ASN A 136 -7.73 10.91 -6.42
N HIS A 137 -7.69 10.41 -5.19
CA HIS A 137 -8.24 11.05 -3.99
C HIS A 137 -7.28 12.02 -3.28
N ALA A 138 -6.06 12.20 -3.79
CA ALA A 138 -5.05 13.07 -3.18
C ALA A 138 -5.50 14.54 -3.00
N LEU A 139 -6.49 14.98 -3.79
CA LEU A 139 -7.00 16.35 -3.79
C LEU A 139 -8.46 16.48 -3.33
N ASP A 140 -9.02 15.50 -2.63
CA ASP A 140 -10.40 15.57 -2.13
C ASP A 140 -10.63 16.76 -1.16
N ARG A 141 -9.54 17.26 -0.55
CA ARG A 141 -9.50 18.48 0.26
C ARG A 141 -8.70 19.62 -0.40
N GLY A 142 -8.57 19.56 -1.71
CA GLY A 142 -7.81 20.49 -2.54
C GLY A 142 -6.31 20.51 -2.20
N PRO A 143 -5.58 21.51 -2.73
CA PRO A 143 -4.15 21.68 -2.47
C PRO A 143 -3.78 21.78 -0.97
N ALA A 144 -4.64 22.45 -0.19
CA ALA A 144 -4.48 22.56 1.25
C ALA A 144 -4.58 21.19 1.95
N GLY A 145 -5.47 20.32 1.47
CA GLY A 145 -5.60 18.94 1.91
C GLY A 145 -4.37 18.09 1.65
N ALA A 146 -3.83 18.17 0.43
CA ALA A 146 -2.59 17.49 0.08
C ALA A 146 -1.44 17.97 0.98
N GLN A 147 -1.29 19.28 1.17
CA GLN A 147 -0.28 19.84 2.07
C GLN A 147 -0.47 19.36 3.52
N ALA A 148 -1.70 19.43 4.06
CA ALA A 148 -1.99 18.98 5.41
C ALA A 148 -1.65 17.49 5.59
N THR A 149 -1.93 16.66 4.58
CA THR A 149 -1.59 15.23 4.58
C THR A 149 -0.09 15.01 4.72
N LEU A 150 0.73 15.75 3.96
CA LEU A 150 2.20 15.65 4.06
C LEU A 150 2.71 16.06 5.45
N VAL A 151 2.17 17.14 6.02
CA VAL A 151 2.50 17.57 7.39
C VAL A 151 2.13 16.50 8.43
N GLN A 152 0.99 15.83 8.28
CA GLN A 152 0.58 14.76 9.19
C GLN A 152 1.45 13.50 9.03
N LEU A 153 1.90 13.18 7.82
CA LEU A 153 2.85 12.09 7.57
C LEU A 153 4.21 12.35 8.23
N ASP A 154 4.73 13.56 8.10
CA ASP A 154 5.97 13.98 8.77
C ASP A 154 5.83 13.91 10.30
N ALA A 155 4.71 14.41 10.84
CA ALA A 155 4.41 14.36 12.27
C ALA A 155 4.31 12.91 12.80
N ALA A 156 3.71 12.02 12.02
CA ALA A 156 3.63 10.58 12.31
C ALA A 156 4.96 9.84 12.05
N ARG A 157 5.96 10.53 11.48
CA ARG A 157 7.23 9.97 10.99
C ARG A 157 7.03 8.84 9.97
N LEU A 158 5.93 8.83 9.25
CA LEU A 158 5.64 7.81 8.23
C LEU A 158 6.18 8.31 6.90
N ALA A 159 7.18 7.61 6.35
CA ALA A 159 7.80 8.03 5.11
C ALA A 159 6.79 7.97 3.96
N HIS A 160 6.96 8.84 2.97
CA HIS A 160 6.02 8.90 1.85
C HIS A 160 6.68 9.20 0.51
N VAL A 161 5.97 8.86 -0.55
CA VAL A 161 6.32 9.18 -1.94
C VAL A 161 5.05 9.55 -2.72
N GLY A 162 5.17 10.39 -3.73
CA GLY A 162 4.03 10.83 -4.53
C GLY A 162 3.83 12.33 -4.41
N SER A 163 2.79 12.75 -3.69
CA SER A 163 2.45 14.17 -3.55
C SER A 163 3.60 14.96 -2.92
N VAL A 164 3.78 16.20 -3.37
CA VAL A 164 4.85 17.10 -2.89
C VAL A 164 4.29 18.41 -2.33
N MET A 165 5.11 19.10 -1.54
CA MET A 165 4.81 20.45 -1.08
C MET A 165 4.76 21.43 -2.28
N PRO A 166 3.92 22.48 -2.23
CA PRO A 166 3.87 23.49 -3.28
C PRO A 166 5.25 24.09 -3.57
N GLY A 167 5.58 24.28 -4.85
CA GLY A 167 6.88 24.80 -5.27
C GLY A 167 8.02 23.77 -5.30
N THR A 168 7.80 22.54 -4.84
CA THR A 168 8.76 21.43 -4.98
C THR A 168 8.67 20.83 -6.39
N PRO A 169 9.78 20.41 -7.03
CA PRO A 169 9.69 19.67 -8.28
C PRO A 169 8.80 18.43 -8.11
N ARG A 170 7.86 18.21 -9.04
CA ARG A 170 6.82 17.18 -8.93
C ARG A 170 7.37 15.76 -8.76
N TRP A 171 8.42 15.42 -9.51
CA TRP A 171 9.03 14.09 -9.46
C TRP A 171 10.11 14.02 -8.37
N GLN A 172 9.70 13.60 -7.17
CA GLN A 172 10.60 13.33 -6.03
C GLN A 172 10.60 11.84 -5.69
N PRO A 173 11.57 11.06 -6.18
CA PRO A 173 11.74 9.67 -5.75
C PRO A 173 12.10 9.60 -4.26
N LEU A 174 11.48 8.68 -3.53
CA LEU A 174 11.96 8.31 -2.20
C LEU A 174 13.14 7.34 -2.36
N ARG A 175 14.32 7.78 -1.96
CA ARG A 175 15.56 7.00 -2.06
C ARG A 175 15.89 6.36 -0.72
N LEU A 176 16.04 5.04 -0.72
CA LEU A 176 16.32 4.22 0.45
C LEU A 176 17.66 3.51 0.28
N ARG A 177 18.39 3.31 1.39
CA ARG A 177 19.58 2.44 1.42
C ARG A 177 19.19 1.13 2.07
N THR A 178 19.36 0.03 1.35
CA THR A 178 19.04 -1.32 1.83
C THR A 178 20.28 -2.21 1.82
N ALA A 179 20.19 -3.39 2.44
CA ALA A 179 21.26 -4.38 2.40
C ALA A 179 21.60 -4.82 0.96
N ALA A 180 20.61 -4.89 0.07
CA ALA A 180 20.81 -5.22 -1.35
C ALA A 180 21.44 -4.05 -2.16
N GLY A 181 21.25 -2.81 -1.71
CA GLY A 181 21.76 -1.61 -2.39
C GLY A 181 20.77 -0.44 -2.35
N PRO A 182 21.01 0.64 -3.13
CA PRO A 182 20.07 1.74 -3.24
C PRO A 182 18.77 1.28 -3.90
N LEU A 183 17.65 1.71 -3.31
CA LEU A 183 16.29 1.48 -3.80
C LEU A 183 15.64 2.85 -4.02
N SER A 184 14.93 3.03 -5.14
CA SER A 184 14.19 4.26 -5.42
C SER A 184 12.73 3.94 -5.66
N LEU A 185 11.84 4.56 -4.88
CA LEU A 185 10.40 4.45 -5.04
C LEU A 185 9.89 5.68 -5.78
N ILE A 186 9.04 5.48 -6.79
CA ILE A 186 8.43 6.56 -7.57
C ILE A 186 6.93 6.27 -7.66
N ALA A 187 6.09 7.22 -7.24
CA ALA A 187 4.64 7.07 -7.31
C ALA A 187 4.02 8.09 -8.25
N CYS A 188 2.90 7.72 -8.87
CA CYS A 188 2.10 8.61 -9.71
C CYS A 188 0.67 8.12 -9.80
N THR A 189 -0.25 9.01 -10.20
CA THR A 189 -1.66 8.67 -10.43
C THR A 189 -2.09 8.98 -11.86
N TYR A 190 -3.05 8.23 -12.38
CA TYR A 190 -3.70 8.53 -13.66
C TYR A 190 -4.53 9.83 -13.59
N SER A 191 -5.21 10.07 -12.46
CA SER A 191 -6.18 11.16 -12.28
C SER A 191 -6.11 11.83 -10.89
N THR A 192 -6.89 12.89 -10.72
CA THR A 192 -7.21 13.57 -9.44
C THR A 192 -8.72 13.74 -9.33
N ASN A 193 -9.49 12.80 -9.92
CA ASN A 193 -10.95 12.88 -10.04
C ASN A 193 -11.47 14.18 -10.68
N GLY A 194 -10.69 14.77 -11.59
CA GLY A 194 -11.02 16.05 -12.23
C GLY A 194 -10.75 17.29 -11.37
N ILE A 195 -10.28 17.13 -10.13
CA ILE A 195 -9.92 18.25 -9.24
C ILE A 195 -8.62 18.87 -9.74
N ALA A 196 -8.64 20.20 -9.91
CA ALA A 196 -7.48 20.96 -10.39
C ALA A 196 -6.31 20.93 -9.38
N ASP A 197 -5.09 20.81 -9.91
CA ASP A 197 -3.83 20.83 -9.17
C ASP A 197 -3.00 22.08 -9.54
N PRO A 198 -3.44 23.30 -9.16
CA PRO A 198 -2.74 24.52 -9.55
C PRO A 198 -1.35 24.63 -8.93
N GLN A 199 -1.11 23.94 -7.81
CA GLN A 199 0.17 23.94 -7.09
C GLN A 199 1.13 22.85 -7.56
N ARG A 200 0.72 22.04 -8.54
CA ARG A 200 1.51 20.97 -9.16
C ARG A 200 2.04 19.92 -8.17
N GLN A 201 1.22 19.58 -7.18
CA GLN A 201 1.62 18.72 -6.06
C GLN A 201 1.57 17.23 -6.39
N VAL A 202 0.68 16.76 -7.26
CA VAL A 202 0.40 15.32 -7.41
C VAL A 202 1.01 14.76 -8.71
N PRO A 203 1.99 13.83 -8.67
CA PRO A 203 2.58 13.27 -9.88
C PRO A 203 1.56 12.55 -10.78
N ARG A 204 1.51 12.88 -12.08
CA ARG A 204 0.53 12.35 -13.02
C ARG A 204 1.19 11.44 -14.06
N CYS A 205 0.92 10.13 -13.99
CA CYS A 205 1.62 9.11 -14.79
C CYS A 205 1.53 9.37 -16.30
N TYR A 206 0.35 9.74 -16.79
CA TYR A 206 0.08 9.88 -18.22
C TYR A 206 0.22 11.32 -18.72
N GLN A 207 -0.11 12.31 -17.88
CA GLN A 207 -0.04 13.72 -18.25
C GLN A 207 1.42 14.21 -18.36
N ASP A 208 2.32 13.69 -17.52
CA ASP A 208 3.75 13.99 -17.56
C ASP A 208 4.57 12.69 -17.66
N ARG A 209 4.24 11.89 -18.68
CA ARG A 209 4.86 10.59 -18.91
C ARG A 209 6.37 10.69 -19.11
N GLU A 210 6.86 11.67 -19.87
CA GLU A 210 8.30 11.83 -20.10
C GLU A 210 9.04 12.24 -18.82
N GLY A 211 8.45 13.07 -17.94
CA GLY A 211 9.03 13.37 -16.64
C GLY A 211 9.17 12.11 -15.77
N LEU A 212 8.16 11.23 -15.77
CA LEU A 212 8.23 9.93 -15.09
C LEU A 212 9.36 9.06 -15.65
N LEU A 213 9.39 8.86 -16.98
CA LEU A 213 10.39 8.00 -17.63
C LEU A 213 11.80 8.53 -17.46
N THR A 214 12.00 9.86 -17.55
CA THR A 214 13.28 10.52 -17.31
C THR A 214 13.75 10.28 -15.87
N THR A 215 12.85 10.40 -14.90
CA THR A 215 13.16 10.14 -13.49
C THR A 215 13.55 8.67 -13.27
N VAL A 216 12.83 7.72 -13.85
CA VAL A 216 13.16 6.28 -13.77
C VAL A 216 14.54 6.01 -14.36
N ARG A 217 14.85 6.53 -15.56
CA ARG A 217 16.16 6.37 -16.20
C ARG A 217 17.29 6.95 -15.34
N ALA A 218 17.06 8.12 -14.75
CA ALA A 218 18.05 8.78 -13.90
C ALA A 218 18.34 7.97 -12.63
N GLU A 219 17.32 7.44 -11.95
CA GLU A 219 17.51 6.59 -10.77
C GLU A 219 18.18 5.25 -11.13
N ALA A 220 17.79 4.63 -12.24
CA ALA A 220 18.40 3.39 -12.72
C ALA A 220 19.88 3.60 -13.09
N ALA A 221 20.23 4.71 -13.75
CA ALA A 221 21.61 5.06 -14.09
C ALA A 221 22.51 5.28 -12.86
N ARG A 222 21.92 5.62 -11.70
CA ARG A 222 22.62 5.71 -10.41
C ARG A 222 22.83 4.34 -9.75
N GLY A 223 22.39 3.25 -10.39
CA GLY A 223 22.50 1.89 -9.88
C GLY A 223 21.45 1.52 -8.83
N ALA A 224 20.36 2.28 -8.73
CA ALA A 224 19.24 1.98 -7.84
C ALA A 224 18.30 0.92 -8.44
N GLY A 225 17.74 0.06 -7.59
CA GLY A 225 16.56 -0.71 -7.94
C GLY A 225 15.34 0.21 -7.93
N VAL A 226 14.70 0.42 -9.07
CA VAL A 226 13.57 1.38 -9.18
C VAL A 226 12.24 0.63 -9.11
N LEU A 227 11.43 0.92 -8.09
CA LEU A 227 10.04 0.45 -8.01
C LEU A 227 9.11 1.61 -8.32
N VAL A 228 8.19 1.39 -9.25
CA VAL A 228 7.18 2.38 -9.63
C VAL A 228 5.82 1.94 -9.11
N LEU A 229 5.13 2.85 -8.43
CA LEU A 229 3.89 2.62 -7.68
C LEU A 229 2.74 3.43 -8.32
N PRO A 230 2.25 3.06 -9.52
CA PRO A 230 1.20 3.80 -10.18
C PRO A 230 -0.18 3.50 -9.58
N HIS A 231 -0.98 4.53 -9.40
CA HIS A 231 -2.41 4.44 -9.12
C HIS A 231 -3.16 4.64 -10.45
N TRP A 232 -3.65 3.58 -11.08
CA TRP A 232 -3.98 3.58 -12.52
C TRP A 232 -4.98 2.51 -12.97
N GLY A 233 -5.42 2.59 -14.22
CA GLY A 233 -6.32 1.61 -14.82
C GLY A 233 -7.79 1.98 -14.61
N GLN A 234 -8.67 1.04 -14.93
CA GLN A 234 -10.11 1.22 -14.81
C GLN A 234 -10.61 0.56 -13.52
N GLU A 235 -11.37 1.32 -12.71
CA GLU A 235 -12.04 0.79 -11.53
C GLU A 235 -12.84 -0.49 -11.83
N TYR A 236 -12.71 -1.46 -10.93
CA TYR A 236 -13.40 -2.75 -10.94
C TYR A 236 -13.08 -3.69 -12.12
N SER A 237 -12.15 -3.30 -13.01
CA SER A 237 -11.69 -4.17 -14.08
C SER A 237 -10.63 -5.16 -13.58
N THR A 238 -10.89 -6.46 -13.68
CA THR A 238 -9.91 -7.51 -13.35
C THR A 238 -8.86 -7.71 -14.45
N ALA A 239 -8.95 -7.00 -15.57
CA ALA A 239 -7.99 -7.06 -16.67
C ALA A 239 -7.30 -5.71 -16.85
N PRO A 240 -5.96 -5.67 -16.98
CA PRO A 240 -5.25 -4.43 -17.21
C PRO A 240 -5.51 -3.92 -18.63
N ASP A 241 -5.76 -2.61 -18.74
CA ASP A 241 -6.07 -1.95 -20.00
C ASP A 241 -4.82 -1.69 -20.86
N ARG A 242 -5.02 -1.09 -22.04
CA ARG A 242 -3.93 -0.77 -22.98
C ARG A 242 -2.98 0.31 -22.45
N GLN A 243 -3.47 1.27 -21.66
CA GLN A 243 -2.63 2.34 -21.11
C GLN A 243 -1.70 1.79 -20.01
N GLN A 244 -2.23 0.94 -19.12
CA GLN A 244 -1.45 0.24 -18.10
C GLN A 244 -0.34 -0.60 -18.74
N ARG A 245 -0.68 -1.45 -19.73
CA ARG A 245 0.29 -2.30 -20.45
C ARG A 245 1.33 -1.46 -21.22
N GLY A 246 0.90 -0.40 -21.89
CA GLY A 246 1.78 0.49 -22.64
C GLY A 246 2.77 1.24 -21.75
N LEU A 247 2.31 1.73 -20.59
CA LEU A 247 3.20 2.40 -19.63
C LEU A 247 4.12 1.40 -18.93
N ALA A 248 3.65 0.19 -18.57
CA ALA A 248 4.50 -0.86 -18.02
C ALA A 248 5.67 -1.23 -18.96
N ARG A 249 5.42 -1.36 -20.27
CA ARG A 249 6.50 -1.56 -21.27
C ARG A 249 7.51 -0.42 -21.27
N ALA A 250 7.05 0.82 -21.30
CA ALA A 250 7.96 1.97 -21.30
C ALA A 250 8.76 2.11 -19.99
N LEU A 251 8.17 1.73 -18.85
CA LEU A 251 8.88 1.69 -17.57
C LEU A 251 9.96 0.61 -17.55
N ALA A 252 9.67 -0.57 -18.11
CA ALA A 252 10.69 -1.62 -18.28
C ALA A 252 11.86 -1.13 -19.16
N GLU A 253 11.58 -0.49 -20.29
CA GLU A 253 12.61 0.12 -21.16
C GLU A 253 13.42 1.19 -20.43
N ALA A 254 12.78 1.98 -19.56
CA ALA A 254 13.42 3.01 -18.76
C ALA A 254 14.32 2.46 -17.64
N GLY A 255 14.23 1.16 -17.32
CA GLY A 255 15.04 0.53 -16.27
C GLY A 255 14.33 0.36 -14.93
N ALA A 256 12.99 0.46 -14.90
CA ALA A 256 12.24 0.06 -13.72
C ALA A 256 12.40 -1.45 -13.46
N LEU A 257 12.57 -1.80 -12.19
CA LEU A 257 12.74 -3.17 -11.74
C LEU A 257 11.39 -3.87 -11.52
N ALA A 258 10.44 -3.14 -10.94
CA ALA A 258 9.08 -3.59 -10.78
C ALA A 258 8.11 -2.42 -10.87
N VAL A 259 6.90 -2.73 -11.32
CA VAL A 259 5.72 -1.88 -11.20
C VAL A 259 4.72 -2.59 -10.29
N VAL A 260 4.22 -1.90 -9.27
CA VAL A 260 3.17 -2.41 -8.38
C VAL A 260 2.04 -1.40 -8.34
N GLY A 261 0.98 -1.70 -9.07
CA GLY A 261 -0.16 -0.82 -9.27
C GLY A 261 -1.26 -0.96 -8.20
N THR A 262 -2.06 0.09 -8.12
CA THR A 262 -3.28 0.24 -7.31
C THR A 262 -4.33 1.00 -8.12
N HIS A 263 -5.53 1.26 -7.56
CA HIS A 263 -6.70 1.97 -8.14
C HIS A 263 -7.88 1.11 -8.59
N PRO A 264 -7.72 -0.01 -9.33
CA PRO A 264 -8.87 -0.76 -9.79
C PRO A 264 -9.74 -1.33 -8.68
N HIS A 265 -9.29 -1.25 -7.41
CA HIS A 265 -9.89 -1.86 -6.22
C HIS A 265 -10.04 -3.38 -6.28
N VAL A 266 -9.55 -4.00 -7.35
CA VAL A 266 -9.56 -5.45 -7.58
C VAL A 266 -8.16 -5.92 -7.96
N PRO A 267 -7.76 -7.15 -7.60
CA PRO A 267 -6.48 -7.69 -8.03
C PRO A 267 -6.47 -7.90 -9.54
N GLN A 268 -5.32 -7.63 -10.15
CA GLN A 268 -5.07 -7.90 -11.57
C GLN A 268 -3.88 -8.85 -11.74
N PRO A 269 -3.71 -9.50 -12.91
CA PRO A 269 -2.64 -10.46 -13.14
C PRO A 269 -1.24 -9.88 -12.95
N TRP A 270 -0.29 -10.78 -12.72
CA TRP A 270 1.14 -10.45 -12.71
C TRP A 270 1.75 -10.89 -14.03
N GLU A 271 2.67 -10.08 -14.57
CA GLU A 271 3.31 -10.32 -15.85
C GLU A 271 4.79 -9.97 -15.76
N THR A 272 5.63 -10.77 -16.40
CA THR A 272 7.02 -10.38 -16.66
C THR A 272 7.03 -9.65 -17.99
N VAL A 273 7.29 -8.33 -17.93
CA VAL A 273 7.33 -7.46 -19.11
C VAL A 273 8.75 -7.38 -19.63
N GLU A 274 8.94 -7.77 -20.88
CA GLU A 274 10.21 -7.67 -21.60
C GLU A 274 10.14 -6.56 -22.65
N ALA A 275 11.00 -5.56 -22.52
CA ALA A 275 11.07 -4.41 -23.42
C ALA A 275 12.45 -3.74 -23.35
N GLY A 276 13.00 -3.30 -24.48
CA GLY A 276 14.32 -2.63 -24.52
C GLY A 276 15.48 -3.48 -24.01
N GLY A 277 15.40 -4.82 -24.14
CA GLY A 277 16.38 -5.75 -23.59
C GLY A 277 16.38 -5.82 -22.06
N ARG A 278 15.32 -5.32 -21.42
CA ARG A 278 15.12 -5.33 -19.96
C ARG A 278 13.90 -6.15 -19.61
N ARG A 279 13.91 -6.64 -18.38
CA ARG A 279 12.85 -7.45 -17.81
C ARG A 279 12.38 -6.82 -16.52
N MET A 280 11.08 -6.66 -16.37
CA MET A 280 10.45 -6.01 -15.22
C MET A 280 9.26 -6.84 -14.76
N LEU A 281 9.08 -6.98 -13.44
CA LEU A 281 7.85 -7.54 -12.90
C LEU A 281 6.74 -6.48 -12.90
N ALA A 282 5.65 -6.71 -13.61
CA ALA A 282 4.45 -5.88 -13.57
C ALA A 282 3.35 -6.57 -12.74
N ILE A 283 3.00 -5.96 -11.61
CA ILE A 283 1.82 -6.27 -10.81
C ILE A 283 0.83 -5.15 -11.10
N TYR A 284 -0.14 -5.39 -11.99
CA TYR A 284 -0.96 -4.29 -12.51
C TYR A 284 -1.91 -3.68 -11.47
N SER A 285 -2.41 -4.49 -10.53
CA SER A 285 -3.20 -4.01 -9.40
C SER A 285 -3.13 -5.00 -8.24
N THR A 286 -2.92 -4.46 -7.04
CA THR A 286 -3.03 -5.20 -5.77
C THR A 286 -4.42 -5.16 -5.17
N GLY A 287 -5.36 -4.38 -5.73
CA GLY A 287 -6.70 -4.19 -5.16
C GLY A 287 -6.68 -3.44 -3.83
N ASN A 288 -7.70 -3.63 -3.00
CA ASN A 288 -7.80 -2.96 -1.71
C ASN A 288 -6.98 -3.66 -0.62
N PHE A 289 -6.17 -2.94 0.15
CA PHE A 289 -5.74 -3.49 1.45
C PHE A 289 -6.92 -3.51 2.42
N VAL A 290 -7.59 -2.36 2.56
CA VAL A 290 -8.80 -2.20 3.36
C VAL A 290 -9.74 -1.20 2.69
N ALA A 291 -10.96 -1.64 2.42
CA ALA A 291 -12.05 -0.81 1.91
C ALA A 291 -13.40 -1.43 2.29
N ALA A 292 -14.44 -0.62 2.51
CA ALA A 292 -15.79 -1.12 2.77
C ALA A 292 -16.57 -1.36 1.46
N GLN A 293 -15.94 -1.99 0.48
CA GLN A 293 -16.53 -2.28 -0.84
C GLN A 293 -16.90 -3.77 -0.91
N PRO A 294 -18.17 -4.13 -0.66
CA PRO A 294 -18.60 -5.53 -0.67
C PRO A 294 -18.60 -6.06 -2.11
N GLY A 295 -18.00 -7.23 -2.29
CA GLY A 295 -17.85 -7.87 -3.60
C GLY A 295 -16.67 -8.82 -3.59
N LEU A 296 -16.75 -9.96 -4.27
CA LEU A 296 -15.67 -10.96 -4.20
C LEU A 296 -14.33 -10.36 -4.64
N GLN A 297 -14.31 -9.64 -5.76
CA GLN A 297 -13.11 -9.04 -6.33
C GLN A 297 -12.59 -7.87 -5.48
N THR A 298 -13.48 -7.00 -4.98
CA THR A 298 -13.12 -5.81 -4.22
C THR A 298 -12.72 -6.11 -2.77
N SER A 299 -13.20 -7.23 -2.24
CA SER A 299 -12.84 -7.72 -0.90
C SER A 299 -11.63 -8.65 -0.91
N THR A 300 -11.18 -9.16 -2.06
CA THR A 300 -10.04 -10.08 -2.15
C THR A 300 -8.79 -9.34 -2.57
N ALA A 301 -7.71 -9.45 -1.81
CA ALA A 301 -6.46 -8.75 -2.14
C ALA A 301 -5.21 -9.56 -1.77
N PRO A 302 -4.15 -9.53 -2.60
CA PRO A 302 -2.84 -10.01 -2.23
C PRO A 302 -2.03 -8.95 -1.46
N MET A 303 -1.50 -9.31 -0.30
CA MET A 303 -0.25 -8.70 0.17
C MET A 303 0.89 -9.27 -0.66
N VAL A 304 1.54 -8.42 -1.45
CA VAL A 304 2.68 -8.79 -2.30
C VAL A 304 3.95 -8.85 -1.47
N TRP A 305 4.74 -9.90 -1.63
CA TRP A 305 6.11 -10.00 -1.14
C TRP A 305 7.07 -10.04 -2.32
N LEU A 306 8.02 -9.12 -2.35
CA LEU A 306 9.11 -9.06 -3.33
C LEU A 306 10.45 -9.22 -2.60
N ASP A 307 11.30 -10.09 -3.12
CA ASP A 307 12.72 -10.08 -2.74
C ASP A 307 13.50 -9.37 -3.84
N VAL A 308 14.07 -8.23 -3.49
CA VAL A 308 15.00 -7.49 -4.34
C VAL A 308 16.41 -7.79 -3.88
N CYS A 309 17.30 -8.06 -4.83
CA CYS A 309 18.66 -8.45 -4.53
C CYS A 309 19.65 -7.88 -5.55
N ARG A 310 20.93 -7.92 -5.21
CA ARG A 310 22.02 -7.53 -6.12
C ARG A 310 22.61 -8.73 -6.82
N THR A 311 22.89 -8.56 -8.11
CA THR A 311 23.64 -9.46 -8.99
C THR A 311 24.86 -8.70 -9.54
N PRO A 312 25.79 -9.39 -10.22
CA PRO A 312 26.89 -8.71 -10.91
C PRO A 312 26.43 -7.70 -11.97
N SER A 313 25.23 -7.86 -12.54
CA SER A 313 24.66 -6.99 -13.57
C SER A 313 23.80 -5.85 -13.02
N GLY A 314 23.57 -5.79 -11.70
CA GLY A 314 22.77 -4.74 -11.06
C GLY A 314 21.77 -5.26 -10.04
N MET A 315 20.75 -4.46 -9.74
CA MET A 315 19.64 -4.86 -8.86
C MET A 315 18.60 -5.65 -9.67
N THR A 316 18.04 -6.71 -9.10
CA THR A 316 16.94 -7.49 -9.70
C THR A 316 15.87 -7.92 -8.69
N VAL A 317 14.70 -8.40 -9.16
CA VAL A 317 13.69 -9.09 -8.37
C VAL A 317 14.03 -10.56 -8.39
N GLY A 318 14.58 -11.07 -7.29
CA GLY A 318 14.94 -12.47 -7.15
C GLY A 318 13.74 -13.40 -7.02
N GLY A 319 12.67 -12.93 -6.39
CA GLY A 319 11.45 -13.71 -6.19
C GLY A 319 10.27 -12.83 -5.84
N ALA A 320 9.08 -13.34 -6.13
CA ALA A 320 7.82 -12.64 -5.85
C ALA A 320 6.71 -13.63 -5.52
N GLY A 321 5.90 -13.33 -4.51
CA GLY A 321 4.75 -14.13 -4.10
C GLY A 321 3.75 -13.31 -3.32
N TYR A 322 2.61 -13.88 -2.93
CA TYR A 322 1.59 -13.17 -2.17
C TYR A 322 1.03 -13.95 -0.99
N VAL A 323 0.63 -13.22 0.06
CA VAL A 323 -0.27 -13.72 1.09
C VAL A 323 -1.68 -13.22 0.78
N ALA A 324 -2.63 -14.15 0.67
CA ALA A 324 -4.02 -13.80 0.43
C ALA A 324 -4.61 -13.10 1.65
N MET A 325 -5.33 -12.02 1.39
CA MET A 325 -6.13 -11.27 2.36
C MET A 325 -7.55 -11.16 1.84
N GLN A 326 -8.51 -11.09 2.75
CA GLN A 326 -9.90 -10.87 2.38
C GLN A 326 -10.62 -10.02 3.41
N MET A 327 -11.27 -8.97 2.92
CA MET A 327 -12.18 -8.15 3.71
C MET A 327 -13.48 -8.90 3.95
N ARG A 328 -13.80 -9.12 5.23
CA ARG A 328 -15.02 -9.78 5.67
C ARG A 328 -16.00 -8.76 6.19
N PHE A 329 -17.26 -8.93 5.81
CA PHE A 329 -18.36 -8.07 6.23
C PHE A 329 -19.28 -8.93 7.10
N ASP A 330 -19.10 -8.86 8.42
CA ASP A 330 -19.95 -9.58 9.38
C ASP A 330 -20.80 -8.59 10.21
N SER A 331 -21.59 -9.08 11.17
CA SER A 331 -22.44 -8.24 12.02
C SER A 331 -21.67 -7.23 12.88
N ARG A 332 -20.35 -7.37 13.02
CA ARG A 332 -19.45 -6.44 13.73
C ARG A 332 -18.76 -5.47 12.79
N GLY A 333 -19.13 -5.48 11.51
CA GLY A 333 -18.61 -4.60 10.47
C GLY A 333 -17.43 -5.19 9.70
N PRO A 334 -16.81 -4.37 8.84
CA PRO A 334 -15.75 -4.83 7.96
C PRO A 334 -14.44 -5.10 8.74
N VAL A 335 -13.87 -6.29 8.59
CA VAL A 335 -12.58 -6.70 9.15
C VAL A 335 -11.72 -7.45 8.13
N LEU A 336 -10.43 -7.17 8.10
CA LEU A 336 -9.48 -7.87 7.24
C LEU A 336 -9.10 -9.23 7.85
N THR A 337 -9.15 -10.26 7.03
CA THR A 337 -8.81 -11.63 7.42
C THR A 337 -7.73 -12.22 6.51
N LEU A 338 -7.09 -13.29 6.97
CA LEU A 338 -6.18 -14.12 6.21
C LEU A 338 -6.91 -15.43 5.90
N PRO A 339 -7.61 -15.55 4.76
CA PRO A 339 -8.44 -16.71 4.46
C PRO A 339 -7.60 -17.98 4.29
N ARG A 340 -8.14 -19.11 4.71
CA ARG A 340 -7.62 -20.46 4.45
C ARG A 340 -8.61 -21.26 3.63
N ALA A 341 -8.07 -22.22 2.87
CA ALA A 341 -8.90 -23.14 2.10
C ALA A 341 -9.78 -23.95 3.06
N GLY A 342 -11.08 -24.02 2.76
CA GLY A 342 -12.09 -24.69 3.58
C GLY A 342 -12.62 -23.89 4.77
N ASP A 343 -12.21 -22.62 4.96
CA ASP A 343 -12.81 -21.76 6.00
C ASP A 343 -14.29 -21.49 5.70
N ASP A 344 -14.60 -21.02 4.49
CA ASP A 344 -15.94 -20.91 3.91
C ASP A 344 -15.90 -20.67 2.39
N ALA A 345 -17.09 -20.63 1.75
CA ALA A 345 -17.22 -20.46 0.30
C ALA A 345 -16.64 -19.14 -0.23
N GLN A 346 -16.67 -18.06 0.56
CA GLN A 346 -16.13 -16.76 0.14
C GLN A 346 -14.59 -16.76 0.24
N ALA A 347 -14.04 -17.38 1.29
CA ALA A 347 -12.59 -17.61 1.43
C ALA A 347 -12.06 -18.45 0.26
N ASP A 348 -12.72 -19.56 -0.05
CA ASP A 348 -12.35 -20.44 -1.16
C ASP A 348 -12.44 -19.72 -2.51
N ALA A 349 -13.51 -18.94 -2.75
CA ALA A 349 -13.67 -18.16 -3.97
C ALA A 349 -12.59 -17.08 -4.12
N GLY A 350 -12.20 -16.42 -3.02
CA GLY A 350 -11.13 -15.41 -3.02
C GLY A 350 -9.76 -16.03 -3.31
N LEU A 351 -9.45 -17.16 -2.67
CA LEU A 351 -8.23 -17.92 -2.93
C LEU A 351 -8.17 -18.42 -4.38
N ALA A 352 -9.29 -18.92 -4.92
CA ALA A 352 -9.40 -19.35 -6.31
C ALA A 352 -9.23 -18.18 -7.30
N LEU A 353 -9.79 -17.01 -6.98
CA LEU A 353 -9.61 -15.79 -7.77
C LEU A 353 -8.13 -15.40 -7.87
N LEU A 354 -7.42 -15.34 -6.74
CA LEU A 354 -5.99 -15.01 -6.73
C LEU A 354 -5.16 -16.08 -7.41
N ALA A 355 -5.48 -17.37 -7.24
CA ALA A 355 -4.77 -18.45 -7.93
C ALA A 355 -4.94 -18.39 -9.44
N ARG A 356 -6.10 -17.96 -9.94
CA ARG A 356 -6.37 -17.77 -11.37
C ARG A 356 -5.64 -16.56 -11.94
N LEU A 357 -5.66 -15.42 -11.23
CA LEU A 357 -5.02 -14.19 -11.70
C LEU A 357 -3.49 -14.23 -11.55
N ILE A 358 -3.00 -14.92 -10.52
CA ILE A 358 -1.60 -14.91 -10.09
C ILE A 358 -1.14 -16.36 -9.87
N PRO A 359 -1.07 -17.17 -10.94
CA PRO A 359 -0.79 -18.60 -10.81
C PRO A 359 0.62 -18.86 -10.26
N GLY A 360 0.73 -19.85 -9.36
CA GLY A 360 2.02 -20.33 -8.83
C GLY A 360 2.73 -19.39 -7.86
N ARG A 361 2.07 -18.34 -7.36
CA ARG A 361 2.68 -17.29 -6.52
C ARG A 361 2.17 -17.23 -5.08
N ALA A 362 1.22 -18.09 -4.71
CA ALA A 362 0.62 -18.10 -3.38
C ALA A 362 1.62 -18.59 -2.31
N LEU A 363 1.80 -17.79 -1.26
CA LEU A 363 2.57 -18.12 -0.05
C LEU A 363 1.66 -18.51 1.12
N SER A 364 0.36 -18.18 1.03
CA SER A 364 -0.64 -18.36 2.09
C SER A 364 -0.77 -19.81 2.57
N ARG A 365 -0.52 -20.79 1.71
CA ARG A 365 -0.55 -22.23 2.04
C ARG A 365 0.50 -22.64 3.09
N ASP A 366 1.55 -21.84 3.23
CA ASP A 366 2.71 -22.15 4.06
C ASP A 366 2.80 -21.31 5.34
N CYS A 367 1.86 -20.40 5.54
CA CYS A 367 1.85 -19.49 6.69
C CYS A 367 1.42 -20.22 7.96
N ARG A 368 2.37 -20.52 8.85
CA ARG A 368 2.14 -21.19 10.13
C ARG A 368 1.94 -20.18 11.25
N ALA A 369 1.06 -20.49 12.20
CA ALA A 369 0.99 -19.77 13.46
C ALA A 369 2.19 -20.18 14.33
N GLN A 370 3.06 -19.23 14.69
CA GLN A 370 4.10 -19.52 15.69
C GLN A 370 3.55 -19.31 17.10
N PRO A 371 3.70 -20.28 18.01
CA PRO A 371 3.48 -20.04 19.43
C PRO A 371 4.57 -19.09 19.94
N GLY A 372 4.18 -17.94 20.53
CA GLY A 372 5.06 -17.18 21.42
C GLY A 372 5.92 -16.06 20.82
N ALA A 373 5.55 -15.48 19.67
CA ALA A 373 6.20 -14.23 19.25
C ALA A 373 5.90 -13.11 20.27
N ARG A 374 6.90 -12.75 21.08
CA ARG A 374 6.80 -11.60 21.99
C ARG A 374 6.63 -10.33 21.16
N PRO A 375 5.79 -9.37 21.60
CA PRO A 375 5.84 -8.03 21.03
C PRO A 375 7.27 -7.49 21.13
N PRO A 376 7.77 -6.76 20.12
CA PRO A 376 9.07 -6.12 20.23
C PRO A 376 9.05 -5.14 21.42
N PRO A 377 10.18 -4.96 22.14
CA PRO A 377 10.26 -3.96 23.18
C PRO A 377 10.02 -2.57 22.58
N ASP A 378 9.21 -1.77 23.25
CA ASP A 378 8.93 -0.37 22.88
C ASP A 378 10.25 0.36 22.59
N ARG A 379 10.36 0.95 21.39
CA ARG A 379 11.48 1.82 20.99
C ARG A 379 11.00 3.23 20.76
#